data_AF-A0A329ZR18-F1
#
_entry.id   AF-A0A329ZR18-F1
#
_cell.length_a   1.000
_cell.length_b   1.000
_cell.length_c   1.000
_cell.angle_alpha   90.00
_cell.angle_beta   90.00
_cell.angle_gamma   90.00
#
_symmetry.space_group_name_H-M   'P 1'
#
loop_
_entity.id
_entity.type
_entity.pdbx_description
1 polymer ?
#
loop_
_entity_poly.entity_id
_entity_poly.type
_entity_poly.pdbx_seq_one_letter_code
_entity_poly.pdbx_strand_id
1 'polypeptide(L)'
;MLDSNIGKPLYKDTKNKNLTIIKPNYKESEQKLFVNETLYFDNVSKEVWEYKIGGYQVLDKYLKSHKNEKIDFEHFQCIIQTLHKSLDLEREIVKIDLI
;
A
#
# COMPACT_ATOMS: atom_id res chain seq x y z
N MET A 1 17.28 3.65 3.92
CA MET A 1 16.07 3.97 4.71
C MET A 1 14.85 3.79 3.82
N LEU A 2 13.70 3.45 4.38
CA LEU A 2 12.44 3.40 3.63
C LEU A 2 12.02 4.83 3.26
N ASP A 3 11.53 5.05 2.04
CA ASP A 3 11.07 6.37 1.59
C ASP A 3 9.76 6.74 2.29
N SER A 4 9.79 7.82 3.08
CA SER A 4 8.64 8.31 3.85
C SER A 4 7.52 8.90 2.99
N ASN A 5 7.76 9.16 1.71
CA ASN A 5 6.75 9.63 0.76
C ASN A 5 5.87 8.49 0.23
N ILE A 6 6.33 7.25 0.31
CA ILE A 6 5.62 6.06 -0.18
C ILE A 6 4.61 5.60 0.88
N GLY A 7 3.36 5.41 0.45
CA GLY A 7 2.29 4.95 1.31
C GLY A 7 1.94 5.97 2.40
N LYS A 8 2.06 7.27 2.13
CA LYS A 8 1.71 8.29 3.12
C LYS A 8 0.19 8.32 3.33
N PRO A 9 -0.33 8.24 4.57
CA PRO A 9 -1.76 8.31 4.83
C PRO A 9 -2.27 9.75 4.69
N LEU A 10 -3.30 9.95 3.87
CA LEU A 10 -3.95 11.23 3.59
C LEU A 10 -5.47 11.09 3.57
N TYR A 11 -6.17 12.21 3.73
CA TYR A 11 -7.63 12.28 3.72
C TYR A 11 -8.11 13.16 2.58
N LYS A 12 -9.22 12.79 1.93
CA LYS A 12 -9.95 13.69 1.01
C LYS A 12 -10.53 14.90 1.75
N ASP A 13 -11.06 14.68 2.95
CA ASP A 13 -11.62 15.73 3.81
C ASP A 13 -10.96 15.64 5.19
N THR A 14 -10.24 16.70 5.56
CA THR A 14 -9.55 16.78 6.85
C THR A 14 -10.48 16.97 8.04
N LYS A 15 -11.76 17.30 7.81
CA LYS A 15 -12.78 17.48 8.86
C LYS A 15 -13.42 16.17 9.29
N ASN A 16 -13.45 15.15 8.42
CA ASN A 16 -14.05 13.84 8.71
C ASN A 16 -13.00 12.72 8.57
N LYS A 17 -12.22 12.54 9.65
CA LYS A 17 -11.21 11.48 9.74
C LYS A 17 -11.85 10.15 10.11
N ASN A 18 -12.17 9.35 9.09
CA ASN A 18 -12.60 7.97 9.27
C ASN A 18 -11.39 7.03 9.18
N LEU A 19 -11.08 6.35 10.29
CA LEU A 19 -9.99 5.37 10.39
C LEU A 19 -10.44 3.93 10.13
N THR A 20 -11.73 3.68 9.98
CA THR A 20 -12.26 2.34 9.82
C THR A 20 -11.96 1.79 8.42
N ILE A 21 -11.46 0.56 8.36
CA ILE A 21 -11.25 -0.16 7.11
C ILE A 21 -12.60 -0.67 6.62
N ILE A 22 -13.03 -0.25 5.42
CA ILE A 22 -14.32 -0.62 4.85
C ILE A 22 -14.13 -1.54 3.64
N LYS A 23 -13.42 -1.04 2.63
CA LYS A 23 -13.16 -1.77 1.40
C LYS A 23 -11.94 -1.16 0.70
N PRO A 24 -10.95 -1.97 0.29
CA PRO A 24 -9.86 -1.48 -0.53
C PRO A 24 -10.40 -1.01 -1.89
N ASN A 25 -9.93 0.15 -2.34
CA ASN A 25 -10.19 0.66 -3.68
C ASN A 25 -8.92 1.33 -4.22
N TYR A 26 -8.26 0.69 -5.17
CA TYR A 26 -7.06 1.23 -5.78
C TYR A 26 -7.40 2.05 -7.02
N LYS A 27 -6.90 3.28 -7.07
CA LYS A 27 -6.99 4.18 -8.21
C LYS A 27 -5.65 4.28 -8.91
N GLU A 28 -5.45 3.46 -9.93
CA GLU A 28 -4.18 3.38 -10.68
C GLU A 28 -3.77 4.73 -11.29
N SER A 29 -4.71 5.49 -11.87
CA SER A 29 -4.43 6.80 -12.48
C SER A 29 -3.90 7.85 -11.49
N GLU A 30 -4.19 7.66 -10.20
CA GLU A 30 -3.75 8.57 -9.12
C GLU A 30 -2.67 7.95 -8.22
N GLN A 31 -2.33 6.66 -8.41
CA GLN A 31 -1.49 5.87 -7.50
C GLN A 31 -1.95 5.92 -6.02
N LYS A 32 -3.28 5.88 -5.81
CA LYS A 32 -3.89 5.98 -4.47
C LYS A 32 -4.60 4.70 -4.08
N LEU A 33 -4.30 4.20 -2.88
CA LEU A 33 -5.00 3.08 -2.26
C LEU A 33 -5.96 3.58 -1.18
N PHE A 34 -7.25 3.60 -1.49
CA PHE A 34 -8.30 3.92 -0.52
C PHE A 34 -8.60 2.72 0.38
N VAL A 35 -8.75 2.96 1.68
CA VAL A 35 -9.22 1.95 2.65
C VAL A 35 -10.68 2.17 3.03
N ASN A 36 -11.17 3.40 2.82
CA ASN A 36 -12.56 3.81 2.90
C ASN A 36 -12.79 5.03 1.96
N GLU A 37 -13.94 5.70 2.06
CA GLU A 37 -14.28 6.80 1.15
C GLU A 37 -13.35 8.03 1.27
N THR A 38 -12.77 8.26 2.46
CA THR A 38 -12.01 9.47 2.78
C THR A 38 -10.51 9.22 2.96
N LEU A 39 -10.10 8.14 3.62
CA LEU A 39 -8.71 7.79 3.91
C LEU A 39 -8.07 6.97 2.77
N TYR A 40 -6.91 7.42 2.32
CA TYR A 40 -6.09 6.73 1.33
C TYR A 40 -4.60 6.80 1.65
N PHE A 41 -3.85 5.88 1.06
CA PHE A 41 -2.39 5.85 1.05
C PHE A 41 -1.93 6.33 -0.32
N ASP A 42 -1.10 7.37 -0.33
CA ASP A 42 -0.60 8.04 -1.54
C ASP A 42 0.72 7.42 -2.03
N ASN A 43 1.06 7.66 -3.29
CA ASN A 43 2.28 7.12 -3.93
C ASN A 43 2.40 5.59 -3.84
N VAL A 44 1.29 4.87 -4.02
CA VAL A 44 1.27 3.41 -4.09
C VAL A 44 1.30 3.01 -5.55
N SER A 45 2.45 2.56 -6.04
CA SER A 45 2.58 2.10 -7.43
C SER A 45 1.71 0.88 -7.71
N LYS A 46 1.38 0.65 -8.99
CA LYS A 46 0.59 -0.51 -9.40
C LYS A 46 1.25 -1.82 -8.98
N GLU A 47 2.56 -1.92 -9.15
CA GLU A 47 3.33 -3.12 -8.82
C GLU A 47 3.30 -3.42 -7.32
N VAL A 48 3.34 -2.38 -6.46
CA VAL A 48 3.18 -2.54 -5.01
C VAL A 48 1.76 -3.00 -4.67
N TRP A 49 0.73 -2.42 -5.32
CA TRP A 49 -0.66 -2.85 -5.14
C TRP A 49 -0.87 -4.30 -5.57
N GLU A 50 -0.35 -4.69 -6.72
CA GLU A 50 -0.48 -6.02 -7.32
C GLU A 50 0.50 -7.06 -6.77
N TYR A 51 1.40 -6.67 -5.85
CA TYR A 51 2.41 -7.55 -5.27
C TYR A 51 1.77 -8.76 -4.59
N LYS A 52 2.25 -9.96 -4.94
CA LYS A 52 1.73 -11.24 -4.42
C LYS A 52 2.80 -12.05 -3.71
N ILE A 53 2.39 -12.71 -2.63
CA ILE A 53 3.16 -13.79 -2.00
C ILE A 53 2.28 -15.04 -2.05
N GLY A 54 2.72 -16.04 -2.82
CA GLY A 54 1.85 -17.15 -3.21
C GLY A 54 0.64 -16.66 -4.01
N GLY A 55 -0.55 -17.15 -3.69
CA GLY A 55 -1.80 -16.75 -4.35
C GLY A 55 -2.41 -15.44 -3.84
N TYR A 56 -1.84 -14.81 -2.82
CA TYR A 56 -2.44 -13.65 -2.15
C TYR A 56 -1.78 -12.34 -2.56
N GLN A 57 -2.61 -11.38 -2.98
CA GLN A 57 -2.20 -9.98 -3.10
C GLN A 57 -2.11 -9.37 -1.70
N VAL A 58 -0.92 -8.93 -1.30
CA VAL A 58 -0.57 -8.67 0.11
C VAL A 58 -1.43 -7.56 0.71
N LEU A 59 -1.51 -6.39 0.06
CA LEU A 59 -2.25 -5.24 0.58
C LEU A 59 -3.77 -5.48 0.61
N ASP A 60 -4.33 -6.08 -0.44
CA ASP A 60 -5.75 -6.43 -0.51
C ASP A 60 -6.13 -7.46 0.58
N LYS A 61 -5.31 -8.50 0.75
CA LYS A 61 -5.52 -9.52 1.78
C LYS A 61 -5.49 -8.91 3.18
N TYR A 62 -4.51 -8.04 3.47
CA TYR A 62 -4.43 -7.36 4.76
C TYR A 62 -5.70 -6.54 5.04
N LEU A 63 -6.10 -5.67 4.11
CA LEU A 63 -7.27 -4.79 4.30
C LEU A 63 -8.58 -5.57 4.42
N LYS A 64 -8.72 -6.70 3.70
CA LYS A 64 -9.90 -7.57 3.83
C LYS A 64 -9.95 -8.32 5.16
N SER A 65 -8.81 -8.78 5.67
CA SER A 65 -8.74 -9.49 6.96
C SER A 65 -9.08 -8.58 8.15
N HIS A 66 -8.77 -7.29 8.06
CA HIS A 66 -9.01 -6.30 9.14
C HIS A 66 -10.25 -5.43 8.85
N LYS A 67 -11.22 -5.93 8.09
CA LYS A 67 -12.43 -5.17 7.76
C LYS A 67 -13.21 -4.81 9.03
N ASN A 68 -13.68 -3.56 9.10
CA ASN A 68 -14.35 -2.92 10.23
C ASN A 68 -13.46 -2.59 11.43
N GLU A 69 -12.15 -2.89 11.36
CA GLU A 69 -11.19 -2.46 12.38
C GLU A 69 -10.68 -1.04 12.07
N LYS A 70 -10.11 -0.38 13.08
CA LYS A 70 -9.37 0.86 12.88
C LYS A 70 -8.01 0.52 12.28
N ILE A 71 -7.64 1.20 11.20
CA ILE A 71 -6.33 0.99 10.59
C ILE A 71 -5.22 1.58 11.46
N ASP A 72 -4.17 0.79 11.67
CA ASP A 72 -2.87 1.29 12.10
C ASP A 72 -2.12 1.77 10.86
N PHE A 73 -2.15 3.08 10.63
CA PHE A 73 -1.56 3.68 9.44
C PHE A 73 -0.02 3.61 9.44
N GLU A 74 0.64 3.61 10.60
CA GLU A 74 2.09 3.50 10.68
C GLU A 74 2.52 2.09 10.26
N HIS A 75 1.85 1.07 10.81
CA HIS A 75 2.11 -0.31 10.44
C HIS A 75 1.79 -0.58 8.97
N PHE A 76 0.63 -0.14 8.48
CA PHE A 76 0.24 -0.38 7.09
C PHE A 76 1.13 0.38 6.10
N GLN A 77 1.54 1.61 6.42
CA GLN A 77 2.54 2.35 5.63
C GLN A 77 3.87 1.59 5.56
N CYS A 78 4.34 1.03 6.68
CA CYS A 78 5.55 0.22 6.72
C CYS A 78 5.46 -1.01 5.80
N ILE A 79 4.30 -1.68 5.72
CA ILE A 79 4.06 -2.78 4.78
C ILE A 79 4.23 -2.29 3.33
N ILE A 80 3.57 -1.18 2.95
CA ILE A 80 3.65 -0.62 1.60
C ILE A 80 5.11 -0.31 1.22
N GLN A 81 5.83 0.37 2.13
CA GLN A 81 7.24 0.73 1.93
C GLN A 81 8.14 -0.49 1.80
N THR A 82 7.87 -1.54 2.57
CA THR A 82 8.63 -2.80 2.52
C THR A 82 8.42 -3.48 1.17
N LEU A 83 7.19 -3.58 0.68
CA LEU A 83 6.90 -4.16 -0.64
C LEU A 83 7.54 -3.36 -1.78
N HIS A 84 7.53 -2.02 -1.69
CA HIS A 84 8.24 -1.18 -2.64
C HIS A 84 9.74 -1.48 -2.64
N LYS A 85 10.35 -1.57 -1.45
CA LYS A 85 11.77 -1.86 -1.34
C LYS A 85 12.12 -3.27 -1.85
N SER A 86 11.24 -4.25 -1.66
CA SER A 86 11.39 -5.58 -2.23
C SER A 86 11.43 -5.53 -3.76
N LEU A 87 10.49 -4.82 -4.38
CA LEU A 87 10.46 -4.65 -5.85
C LEU A 87 11.74 -3.98 -6.38
N ASP A 88 12.25 -2.97 -5.68
CA ASP A 88 13.52 -2.34 -6.07
C ASP A 88 14.68 -3.33 -6.02
N LEU A 89 14.78 -4.12 -4.95
CA LEU A 89 15.83 -5.14 -4.81
C LEU A 89 15.69 -6.23 -5.87
N GLU A 90 14.48 -6.70 -6.16
CA GLU A 90 14.20 -7.67 -7.22
C GLU A 90 14.66 -7.14 -8.59
N ARG A 91 14.38 -5.87 -8.91
CA ARG A 91 14.85 -5.24 -10.14
C ARG A 91 16.37 -5.15 -10.20
N GLU A 92 17.05 -4.84 -9.10
CA GLU A 92 18.52 -4.84 -9.06
C GLU A 92 19.10 -6.25 -9.24
N ILE A 93 18.48 -7.28 -8.65
CA ILE A 93 18.89 -8.68 -8.84
C ILE A 93 18.76 -9.10 -10.31
N VAL A 94 17.67 -8.72 -10.99
CA VAL A 94 17.46 -9.03 -12.42
C VAL A 94 18.54 -8.42 -13.32
N LYS A 95 19.15 -7.30 -12.93
CA LYS A 95 20.23 -6.65 -13.68
C LYS A 95 21.60 -7.33 -13.52
N ILE A 96 21.74 -8.26 -12.58
CA ILE A 96 22.99 -9.00 -12.40
C ILE A 96 23.07 -10.02 -13.53
N ASP A 97 23.95 -9.77 -14.50
CA ASP A 97 24.29 -10.76 -15.52
C ASP A 97 24.97 -11.96 -14.84
N LEU A 98 24.39 -13.14 -15.01
CA LEU A 98 25.04 -14.41 -14.67
C LEU A 98 26.10 -14.67 -15.74
N ILE A 99 27.35 -14.32 -15.43
CA ILE A 99 28.54 -14.67 -16.22
C ILE A 99 28.76 -16.18 -16.16
#